data_AF-A0A8C9FU77-F1
#
_entry.id   AF-A0A8C9FU77-F1
#
_cell.length_a   1.000
_cell.length_b   1.000
_cell.length_c   1.000
_cell.angle_alpha   90.00
_cell.angle_beta   90.00
_cell.angle_gamma   90.00
#
_symmetry.space_group_name_H-M   'P 1'
#
loop_
_entity.id
_entity.type
_entity.pdbx_description
1 polymer ?
#
loop_
_entity_poly.entity_id
_entity_poly.type
_entity_poly.pdbx_seq_one_letter_code
_entity_poly.pdbx_strand_id
1 'polypeptide(L)'
;GAGWGPLGWMEQDEARRGLLVPRGAWRGLSAGADGEERVSRVLREKFPRASAIRVVDISGGCGAMYEIHIESEEFREKRTVQQHQMVNQ
;
A
#
# COMPACT_ATOMS: atom_id res chain seq x y z
N GLY A 1 12.55 -25.33 15.04
CA GLY A 1 12.54 -24.87 13.64
C GLY A 1 11.11 -24.77 13.20
N ALA A 2 10.66 -23.58 12.84
CA ALA A 2 9.37 -23.37 12.18
C ALA A 2 9.69 -22.62 10.89
N GLY A 3 9.47 -23.30 9.77
CA GLY A 3 9.72 -22.79 8.43
C GLY A 3 8.74 -21.68 8.10
N TRP A 4 9.28 -20.57 7.60
CA TRP A 4 8.51 -19.48 7.02
C TRP A 4 8.57 -19.63 5.50
N GLY A 5 7.45 -20.08 4.94
CA GLY A 5 7.19 -20.06 3.51
C GLY A 5 5.81 -20.67 3.22
N PRO A 6 4.93 -19.90 2.57
CA PRO A 6 4.41 -20.33 1.27
C PRO A 6 4.58 -19.18 0.26
N LEU A 7 5.15 -19.38 -0.94
CA LEU A 7 4.49 -19.99 -2.11
C LEU A 7 3.00 -19.61 -2.19
N GLY A 8 2.71 -18.43 -2.74
CA GLY A 8 1.33 -17.99 -2.99
C GLY A 8 1.13 -16.50 -3.28
N TRP A 9 2.14 -15.80 -3.81
CA TRP A 9 1.95 -14.42 -4.33
C TRP A 9 1.72 -14.48 -5.84
N MET A 10 0.67 -15.18 -6.22
CA MET A 10 0.02 -15.13 -7.52
C MET A 10 -1.43 -15.56 -7.27
N GLU A 11 -2.38 -14.95 -7.96
CA GLU A 11 -3.84 -15.19 -7.89
C GLU A 11 -4.67 -14.22 -7.02
N GLN A 12 -4.58 -12.91 -7.29
CA GLN A 12 -5.73 -12.02 -7.12
C GLN A 12 -5.82 -11.03 -8.31
N ASP A 13 -5.95 -11.55 -9.52
CA ASP A 13 -6.29 -10.76 -10.72
C ASP A 13 -7.46 -11.35 -11.54
N GLU A 14 -8.26 -12.26 -10.96
CA GLU A 14 -9.40 -12.85 -11.65
C GLU A 14 -10.72 -12.56 -10.94
N ALA A 15 -11.40 -11.49 -11.38
CA ALA A 15 -12.84 -11.49 -11.69
C ALA A 15 -13.37 -10.05 -11.88
N ARG A 16 -13.11 -9.45 -13.05
CA ARG A 16 -13.99 -8.41 -13.60
C ARG A 16 -14.55 -8.82 -14.96
N ARG A 17 -15.07 -10.06 -15.03
CA ARG A 17 -16.00 -10.44 -16.09
C ARG A 17 -17.40 -10.01 -15.70
N GLY A 18 -17.85 -8.94 -16.36
CA GLY A 18 -19.26 -8.61 -16.55
C GLY A 18 -19.85 -7.67 -15.50
N LEU A 19 -19.78 -6.36 -15.74
CA LEU A 19 -20.87 -5.46 -15.40
C LEU A 19 -20.83 -4.25 -16.34
N LEU A 20 -21.95 -3.96 -16.98
CA LEU A 20 -22.19 -2.79 -17.82
C LEU A 20 -21.93 -1.52 -16.98
N VAL A 21 -20.93 -0.72 -17.36
CA VAL A 21 -20.60 0.52 -16.66
C VAL A 21 -21.53 1.63 -17.16
N PRO A 22 -22.38 2.24 -16.32
CA PRO A 22 -23.21 3.37 -16.74
C PRO A 22 -22.34 4.62 -17.02
N ARG A 23 -22.91 5.54 -17.83
CA ARG A 23 -22.30 6.77 -18.40
C ARG A 23 -21.91 7.86 -17.37
N GLY A 24 -21.26 7.48 -16.28
CA GLY A 24 -20.61 8.36 -15.30
C GLY A 24 -19.15 8.02 -15.07
N ALA A 25 -18.56 7.18 -15.94
CA ALA A 25 -17.14 6.90 -15.95
C ALA A 25 -16.35 8.23 -15.95
N TRP A 26 -15.26 8.26 -15.18
CA TRP A 26 -14.30 9.36 -15.08
C TRP A 26 -14.69 10.55 -14.19
N ARG A 27 -15.25 10.33 -12.99
CA ARG A 27 -14.90 11.23 -11.86
C ARG A 27 -13.73 10.60 -11.10
N GLY A 28 -12.52 11.10 -11.37
CA GLY A 28 -11.45 11.11 -10.37
C GLY A 28 -10.42 9.98 -10.37
N LEU A 29 -10.01 9.43 -11.53
CA LEU A 29 -8.83 8.55 -11.56
C LEU A 29 -7.53 9.26 -11.09
N SER A 30 -7.51 10.60 -11.08
CA SER A 30 -6.34 11.40 -10.69
C SER A 30 -6.23 11.65 -9.18
N ALA A 31 -7.35 11.74 -8.44
CA ALA A 31 -7.32 12.15 -7.04
C ALA A 31 -6.69 11.10 -6.11
N GLY A 32 -6.84 9.80 -6.43
CA GLY A 32 -6.20 8.71 -5.69
C GLY A 32 -4.69 8.68 -5.87
N ALA A 33 -4.21 8.85 -7.12
CA ALA A 33 -2.78 8.83 -7.44
C ALA A 33 -1.99 9.96 -6.74
N ASP A 34 -2.59 11.15 -6.64
CA ASP A 34 -1.99 12.28 -5.92
C ASP A 34 -1.80 11.99 -4.43
N GLY A 35 -2.74 11.24 -3.82
CA GLY A 35 -2.67 10.83 -2.41
C GLY A 35 -1.60 9.78 -2.16
N GLU A 36 -1.58 8.74 -3.00
CA GLU A 36 -0.59 7.67 -2.96
C GLU A 36 0.84 8.21 -3.12
N GLU A 37 1.07 9.11 -4.08
CA GLU A 37 2.39 9.71 -4.32
C GLU A 37 2.85 10.54 -3.11
N ARG A 38 1.95 11.35 -2.55
CA ARG A 38 2.26 12.15 -1.35
C ARG A 38 2.68 11.28 -0.17
N VAL A 39 1.90 10.23 0.12
CA VAL A 39 2.21 9.30 1.22
C VAL A 39 3.50 8.55 0.92
N SER A 40 3.71 8.08 -0.31
CA SER A 40 4.94 7.40 -0.73
C SER A 40 6.17 8.28 -0.51
N ARG A 41 6.09 9.57 -0.86
CA ARG A 41 7.19 10.53 -0.67
C ARG A 41 7.54 10.69 0.80
N VAL A 42 6.54 10.93 1.66
CA VAL A 42 6.75 11.09 3.11
C VAL A 42 7.41 9.83 3.70
N LEU A 43 6.95 8.64 3.32
CA LEU A 43 7.54 7.38 3.79
C LEU A 43 8.97 7.18 3.31
N ARG A 44 9.29 7.58 2.07
CA ARG A 44 10.67 7.53 1.53
C ARG A 44 11.62 8.47 2.25
N GLU A 45 11.16 9.67 2.58
CA GLU A 45 11.94 10.63 3.37
C GLU A 45 12.17 10.12 4.81
N LYS A 46 11.15 9.49 5.40
CA LYS A 46 11.20 8.96 6.75
C LYS A 46 12.05 7.69 6.88
N PHE A 47 12.00 6.83 5.87
CA PHE A 47 12.73 5.57 5.83
C PHE A 47 13.68 5.52 4.62
N PRO A 48 14.76 6.32 4.62
CA PRO A 48 15.68 6.40 3.49
C PRO A 48 16.42 5.08 3.22
N ARG A 49 16.44 4.16 4.20
CA ARG A 49 17.03 2.82 4.09
C ARG A 49 16.02 1.73 3.73
N ALA A 50 14.78 2.09 3.40
CA ALA A 50 13.77 1.14 2.97
C ALA A 50 14.15 0.54 1.60
N SER A 51 14.10 -0.79 1.50
CA SER A 51 14.31 -1.52 0.25
C SER A 51 13.09 -1.46 -0.66
N ALA A 52 11.89 -1.45 -0.08
CA ALA A 52 10.63 -1.36 -0.80
C ALA A 52 9.60 -0.53 -0.03
N ILE A 53 8.89 0.35 -0.74
CA ILE A 53 7.75 1.11 -0.23
C ILE A 53 6.64 1.05 -1.28
N ARG A 54 5.49 0.50 -0.91
CA ARG A 54 4.28 0.44 -1.73
C ARG A 54 3.13 1.07 -0.97
N VAL A 55 2.40 1.95 -1.64
CA VAL A 55 1.21 2.62 -1.12
C VAL A 55 0.10 2.44 -2.14
N VAL A 56 -1.07 2.01 -1.69
CA VAL A 56 -2.25 1.80 -2.54
C VAL A 56 -3.48 2.40 -1.88
N ASP A 57 -4.23 3.23 -2.58
CA ASP A 57 -5.51 3.77 -2.14
C ASP A 57 -6.59 2.69 -2.27
N ILE A 58 -7.06 2.21 -1.12
CA ILE A 58 -8.16 1.23 -1.03
C ILE A 58 -9.51 1.90 -0.77
N SER A 59 -9.57 3.23 -0.75
CA SER A 59 -10.79 4.01 -0.55
C SER A 59 -11.55 4.33 -1.85
N GLY A 60 -11.05 3.88 -3.00
CA GLY A 60 -11.68 4.10 -4.30
C GLY A 60 -11.49 5.51 -4.85
N GLY A 61 -10.37 6.18 -4.54
CA GLY A 61 -10.03 7.50 -5.07
C GLY A 61 -10.43 8.68 -4.17
N CYS A 62 -10.93 8.40 -2.95
CA CYS A 62 -11.26 9.43 -1.96
C CYS A 62 -10.03 9.88 -1.17
N GLY A 63 -8.96 9.06 -1.14
CA GLY A 63 -7.74 9.32 -0.38
C GLY A 63 -7.92 9.26 1.14
N ALA A 64 -8.95 8.54 1.61
CA ALA A 64 -9.28 8.43 3.03
C ALA A 64 -8.65 7.21 3.73
N MET A 65 -8.13 6.24 2.95
CA MET A 65 -7.54 5.02 3.48
C MET A 65 -6.49 4.44 2.51
N TYR A 66 -5.34 4.04 3.06
CA TYR A 66 -4.24 3.49 2.27
C TYR A 66 -3.76 2.16 2.84
N GLU A 67 -3.47 1.21 1.97
CA GLU A 67 -2.68 0.03 2.28
C GLU A 67 -1.19 0.35 2.04
N ILE A 68 -0.37 0.16 3.06
CA ILE A 68 1.05 0.57 3.06
C ILE A 68 1.92 -0.63 3.41
N HIS A 69 2.83 -0.99 2.49
CA HIS A 69 3.86 -2.00 2.70
C HIS A 69 5.23 -1.36 2.67
N ILE A 70 6.02 -1.59 3.72
CA ILE A 70 7.38 -1.05 3.86
C ILE A 70 8.31 -2.18 4.28
N GLU A 71 9.36 -2.38 3.50
CA GLU A 71 10.47 -3.26 3.84
C GLU A 71 11.69 -2.39 4.17
N SER A 72 12.22 -2.50 5.38
CA SER A 72 13.38 -1.72 5.84
C SER A 72 14.14 -2.49 6.92
N GLU A 73 15.47 -2.37 6.91
CA GLU A 73 16.33 -2.93 7.96
C GLU A 73 16.07 -2.29 9.34
N GLU A 74 15.51 -1.08 9.35
CA GLU A 74 15.18 -0.32 10.57
C GLU A 74 14.12 -1.01 11.44
N PHE A 75 13.37 -1.96 10.85
CA PHE A 75 12.35 -2.74 11.55
C PHE A 75 12.87 -4.05 12.14
N ARG A 76 14.08 -4.50 11.79
CA ARG A 76 14.61 -5.83 12.13
C ARG A 76 14.62 -6.13 13.64
N GLU A 77 14.80 -5.10 14.47
CA GLU A 77 14.91 -5.23 15.93
C GLU A 77 13.74 -4.57 16.68
N LYS A 78 12.63 -4.32 15.99
CA LYS A 78 11.45 -3.65 16.56
C LYS A 78 10.28 -4.60 16.63
N ARG A 79 9.49 -4.50 17.71
CA ARG A 79 8.21 -5.22 17.81
C ARG A 79 7.20 -4.63 16.82
N THR A 80 6.21 -5.41 16.40
CA THR A 80 5.17 -4.98 15.44
C THR A 80 4.51 -3.66 15.82
N VAL A 81 4.16 -3.46 17.10
CA VAL A 81 3.55 -2.20 17.57
C VAL A 81 4.51 -1.02 17.44
N GLN A 82 5.81 -1.22 17.71
CA GLN A 82 6.83 -0.18 17.56
C GLN A 82 7.03 0.19 16.08
N GLN A 83 7.00 -0.79 15.18
CA GLN A 83 7.07 -0.54 13.74
C GLN A 83 5.88 0.32 13.28
N HIS A 84 4.65 -0.01 13.68
CA HIS A 84 3.47 0.79 13.35
C HIS A 84 3.55 2.22 13.92
N GLN A 85 4.04 2.37 15.15
CA GLN A 85 4.29 3.71 15.74
C GLN A 85 5.33 4.49 14.94
N MET A 86 6.40 3.83 14.50
CA MET A 86 7.41 4.45 13.65
C MET A 86 6.84 4.89 12.31
N VAL A 87 5.84 4.21 11.75
CA VAL A 87 5.20 4.63 10.49
C VAL A 87 4.24 5.79 10.72
N ASN A 88 3.38 5.72 11.75
CA ASN A 88 2.28 6.66 11.97
C ASN A 88 2.65 8.03 12.58
N GLN A 89 3.87 8.19 13.12
CA GLN A 89 4.34 9.47 13.65
C GLN A 89 4.72 10.49 12.57
#